data_AF-A0A3R8S3I1-F1
#
_entry.id   AF-A0A3R8S3I1-F1
#
_cell.length_a   1.000
_cell.length_b   1.000
_cell.length_c   1.000
_cell.angle_alpha   90.00
_cell.angle_beta   90.00
_cell.angle_gamma   90.00
#
_symmetry.space_group_name_H-M   'P 1'
#
loop_
_entity.id
_entity.type
_entity.pdbx_description
1 polymer ?
#
loop_
_entity_poly.entity_id
_entity_poly.type
_entity_poly.pdbx_seq_one_letter_code
_entity_poly.pdbx_strand_id
1 'polypeptide(L)'
;SSRKMEAACRDNVLFMAVSGDSQPHSTTLAAFVSQLGDEAAKLFAQVLWLCDAQGLIGREMFAIDGVKLPANASKARSGKRADFVRQLDKLEKQAQRMVEAHRQADAQSDDQARRDARKLERIEQQAEQMRRWLQDHPKDKPGAKGRTV
;
A
#
# COMPACT_ATOMS: atom_id res chain seq x y z
N SER A 1 -0.53 3.46 1.57
CA SER A 1 -1.15 4.04 2.77
C SER A 1 -0.99 3.09 3.93
N SER A 2 -0.81 3.64 5.12
CA SER A 2 -0.56 2.95 6.38
C SER A 2 -1.69 2.02 6.79
N ARG A 3 -2.95 2.35 6.46
CA ARG A 3 -4.12 1.47 6.68
C ARG A 3 -4.07 0.19 5.83
N LYS A 4 -3.59 0.29 4.59
CA LYS A 4 -3.39 -0.90 3.74
C LYS A 4 -2.26 -1.77 4.27
N MET A 5 -1.21 -1.16 4.81
CA MET A 5 -0.11 -1.90 5.44
C MET A 5 -0.58 -2.58 6.73
N GLU A 6 -1.36 -1.90 7.56
CA GLU A 6 -2.01 -2.49 8.74
C GLU A 6 -2.87 -3.70 8.34
N ALA A 7 -3.76 -3.55 7.36
CA ALA A 7 -4.58 -4.65 6.86
C ALA A 7 -3.71 -5.78 6.30
N ALA A 8 -2.66 -5.47 5.55
CA ALA A 8 -1.74 -6.48 5.03
C ALA A 8 -1.05 -7.27 6.16
N CYS A 9 -0.65 -6.62 7.25
CA CYS A 9 -0.10 -7.31 8.43
C CYS A 9 -1.11 -8.24 9.11
N ARG A 10 -2.43 -8.08 8.87
CA ARG A 10 -3.50 -8.96 9.40
C ARG A 10 -3.97 -10.03 8.43
N ASP A 11 -3.90 -9.76 7.13
CA ASP A 11 -4.59 -10.56 6.12
C ASP A 11 -3.64 -11.21 5.11
N ASN A 12 -2.39 -10.76 5.03
CA ASN A 12 -1.41 -11.24 4.06
C ASN A 12 -0.24 -11.97 4.73
N VAL A 13 -0.10 -13.26 4.45
CA VAL A 13 0.91 -14.15 5.03
C VAL A 13 2.35 -13.63 4.85
N LEU A 14 2.66 -12.96 3.73
CA LEU A 14 3.99 -12.39 3.52
C LEU A 14 4.25 -11.24 4.49
N PHE A 15 3.25 -10.38 4.69
CA PHE A 15 3.38 -9.26 5.61
C PHE A 15 3.38 -9.73 7.07
N MET A 16 2.59 -10.75 7.42
CA MET A 16 2.68 -11.41 8.73
C MET A 16 4.08 -11.96 8.99
N ALA A 17 4.68 -12.66 8.02
CA ALA A 17 6.01 -13.22 8.16
C ALA A 17 7.07 -12.12 8.32
N VAL A 18 7.02 -11.07 7.49
CA VAL A 18 7.98 -9.95 7.53
C VAL A 18 7.80 -9.08 8.78
N SER A 19 6.58 -8.92 9.28
CA SER A 19 6.32 -8.18 10.52
C SER A 19 6.54 -9.00 11.78
N GLY A 20 6.85 -10.31 11.67
CA GLY A 20 6.95 -11.21 12.81
C GLY A 20 5.63 -11.35 13.56
N ASP A 21 4.52 -11.46 12.83
CA ASP A 21 3.13 -11.49 13.32
C ASP A 21 2.71 -10.22 14.09
N SER A 22 3.52 -9.17 14.02
CA SER A 22 3.14 -7.87 14.58
C SER A 22 2.07 -7.22 13.71
N GLN A 23 1.02 -6.71 14.36
CA GLN A 23 -0.11 -6.02 13.71
C GLN A 23 -0.13 -4.54 14.12
N PRO A 24 0.86 -3.74 13.69
CA PRO A 24 0.95 -2.34 14.08
C PRO A 24 -0.24 -1.55 13.55
N HIS A 25 -0.76 -0.66 14.38
CA HIS A 25 -1.85 0.22 13.98
C HIS A 25 -1.38 1.23 12.91
N SER A 26 -2.29 1.62 12.02
CA SER A 26 -2.01 2.55 10.92
C SER A 26 -1.43 3.89 11.38
N THR A 27 -1.78 4.37 12.57
CA THR A 27 -1.21 5.58 13.15
C THR A 27 0.28 5.43 13.48
N THR A 28 0.71 4.27 13.97
CA THR A 28 2.12 3.96 14.25
C THR A 28 2.92 3.94 12.95
N LEU A 29 2.39 3.30 11.91
CA LEU A 29 3.02 3.25 10.59
C LEU A 29 3.10 4.63 9.93
N ALA A 30 2.02 5.42 10.02
CA ALA A 30 2.00 6.78 9.47
C ALA A 30 2.97 7.70 10.20
N ALA A 31 3.07 7.59 11.53
CA ALA A 31 4.05 8.34 12.33
C ALA A 31 5.49 7.97 11.96
N PHE A 32 5.77 6.68 11.74
CA PHE A 32 7.09 6.25 11.27
C PHE A 32 7.43 6.85 9.91
N VAL A 33 6.52 6.78 8.93
CA VAL A 33 6.79 7.31 7.58
C VAL A 33 6.88 8.84 7.56
N SER A 34 6.11 9.53 8.39
CA SER A 34 6.18 10.99 8.48
C SER A 34 7.48 11.47 9.14
N GLN A 35 7.93 10.80 10.20
CA GLN A 35 9.11 11.21 10.97
C GLN A 35 10.42 10.72 10.37
N LEU A 36 10.45 9.50 9.83
CA LEU A 36 11.68 8.81 9.42
C LEU A 36 11.73 8.47 7.92
N GLY A 37 10.74 8.90 7.14
CA GLY A 37 10.62 8.54 5.73
C GLY A 37 11.82 8.97 4.88
N ASP A 38 12.42 10.12 5.18
CA ASP A 38 13.51 10.68 4.38
C ASP A 38 14.82 9.90 4.63
N GLU A 39 15.10 9.55 5.89
CA GLU A 39 16.21 8.68 6.28
C GLU A 39 16.02 7.26 5.75
N ALA A 40 14.81 6.72 5.88
CA ALA A 40 14.45 5.42 5.35
C ALA A 40 14.69 5.39 3.83
N ALA A 41 14.27 6.42 3.08
CA ALA A 41 14.49 6.48 1.64
C ALA A 41 15.98 6.41 1.26
N LYS A 42 16.86 7.14 1.98
CA LYS A 42 18.30 7.09 1.75
C LYS A 42 18.88 5.71 2.04
N LEU A 43 18.50 5.10 3.15
CA LEU A 43 18.96 3.76 3.52
C LEU A 43 18.49 2.71 2.50
N PHE A 44 17.21 2.73 2.15
CA PHE A 44 16.65 1.79 1.18
C PHE A 44 17.28 1.97 -0.21
N ALA A 45 17.62 3.19 -0.63
CA ALA A 45 18.36 3.40 -1.89
C ALA A 45 19.72 2.68 -1.89
N GLN A 46 20.44 2.69 -0.78
CA GLN A 46 21.72 1.97 -0.63
C GLN A 46 21.52 0.45 -0.65
N VAL A 47 20.49 -0.05 0.04
CA VAL A 47 20.15 -1.48 0.04
C VAL A 47 19.74 -1.94 -1.37
N LEU A 48 18.90 -1.18 -2.06
CA LEU A 48 18.48 -1.47 -3.44
C LEU A 48 19.68 -1.49 -4.39
N TRP A 49 20.59 -0.53 -4.25
CA TRP A 49 21.83 -0.52 -5.02
C TRP A 49 22.68 -1.78 -4.78
N LEU A 50 22.84 -2.18 -3.51
CA LEU A 50 23.59 -3.38 -3.17
C LEU A 50 22.95 -4.64 -3.75
N CYS A 51 21.64 -4.79 -3.61
CA CYS A 51 20.90 -5.93 -4.14
C CYS A 51 20.96 -5.98 -5.68
N ASP A 52 20.87 -4.85 -6.37
CA ASP A 52 21.06 -4.75 -7.83
C ASP A 52 22.49 -5.13 -8.25
N ALA A 53 23.50 -4.65 -7.53
CA ALA A 53 24.90 -4.98 -7.78
C ALA A 53 25.18 -6.48 -7.61
N GLN A 54 24.50 -7.15 -6.67
CA GLN A 54 24.56 -8.60 -6.47
C GLN A 54 23.64 -9.39 -7.41
N GLY A 55 22.84 -8.72 -8.25
CA GLY A 55 21.92 -9.36 -9.19
C GLY A 55 20.68 -9.99 -8.53
N LEU A 56 20.31 -9.54 -7.33
CA LEU A 56 19.16 -10.04 -6.56
C LEU A 56 17.83 -9.38 -6.95
N ILE A 57 17.87 -8.32 -7.77
CA ILE A 57 16.69 -7.57 -8.24
C ILE A 57 16.65 -7.63 -9.76
N GLY A 58 15.48 -7.96 -10.32
CA GLY A 58 15.18 -7.67 -11.72
C GLY A 58 16.01 -8.42 -12.77
N ARG A 59 16.47 -9.63 -12.47
CA ARG A 59 16.99 -10.56 -13.48
C ARG A 59 16.03 -11.73 -13.55
N GLU A 60 15.12 -11.70 -14.52
CA GLU A 60 14.45 -12.94 -14.92
C GLU A 60 15.54 -13.95 -15.28
N MET A 61 15.55 -15.08 -14.60
CA MET A 61 16.54 -16.13 -14.83
C MET A 61 16.29 -16.70 -16.24
N PHE A 62 16.96 -16.15 -17.26
CA PHE A 62 17.01 -16.78 -18.57
C PHE A 62 17.99 -17.95 -18.47
N ALA A 63 17.45 -19.15 -18.23
CA ALA A 63 18.21 -20.38 -18.40
C ALA A 63 18.49 -20.58 -19.90
N ILE A 64 19.65 -20.11 -20.37
CA ILE A 64 20.18 -20.50 -21.68
C ILE A 64 20.96 -21.79 -21.44
N ASP A 65 20.27 -22.92 -21.53
CA ASP A 65 20.92 -24.23 -21.49
C ASP A 65 21.94 -24.32 -22.65
N GLY A 66 23.23 -24.40 -22.31
CA GLY A 66 24.28 -24.81 -23.26
C GLY A 66 25.27 -23.78 -23.81
N VAL A 67 25.46 -22.57 -23.25
CA VAL A 67 26.51 -21.65 -23.78
C VAL A 67 27.54 -21.22 -22.73
N LYS A 68 28.81 -21.58 -22.97
CA LYS A 68 29.97 -21.00 -22.26
C LYS A 68 30.10 -19.52 -22.63
N LEU A 69 29.58 -18.64 -21.77
CA LEU A 69 29.81 -17.21 -21.89
C LEU A 69 31.29 -16.91 -21.57
N PRO A 70 32.04 -16.25 -22.45
CA PRO A 70 33.38 -15.79 -22.11
C PRO A 70 33.28 -14.80 -20.94
N ALA A 71 34.11 -15.01 -19.92
CA ALA A 71 34.25 -14.15 -18.75
C ALA A 71 34.73 -12.76 -19.18
N ASN A 72 33.81 -11.94 -19.64
CA ASN A 72 34.08 -10.58 -20.07
C ASN A 72 33.94 -9.69 -18.82
N ALA A 73 35.05 -9.05 -18.44
CA ALA A 73 35.15 -8.17 -17.28
C ALA A 73 33.89 -7.31 -17.16
N SER A 74 33.16 -7.44 -16.04
CA SER A 74 31.83 -6.88 -15.94
C SER A 74 31.89 -5.36 -16.10
N LYS A 75 31.26 -4.84 -17.16
CA LYS A 75 31.04 -3.39 -17.33
C LYS A 75 30.34 -2.77 -16.12
N ALA A 76 29.69 -3.59 -15.28
CA ALA A 76 29.09 -3.21 -14.00
C ALA A 76 30.11 -2.65 -12.98
N ARG A 77 31.38 -3.06 -13.02
CA ARG A 77 32.44 -2.53 -12.13
C ARG A 77 33.42 -1.58 -12.82
N SER A 78 33.24 -1.31 -14.11
CA SER A 78 34.10 -0.41 -14.89
C SER A 78 33.57 1.04 -15.01
N GLY A 79 32.50 1.38 -14.28
CA GLY A 79 31.93 2.73 -14.27
C GLY A 79 32.83 3.75 -13.56
N LYS A 80 32.72 5.03 -13.94
CA LYS A 80 33.41 6.12 -13.22
C LYS A 80 32.67 6.42 -11.92
N ARG A 81 33.36 6.98 -10.91
CA ARG A 81 32.73 7.42 -9.65
C ARG A 81 31.48 8.28 -9.87
N ALA A 82 31.52 9.17 -10.87
CA ALA A 82 30.38 10.01 -11.23
C ALA A 82 29.14 9.22 -11.69
N ASP A 83 29.33 8.08 -12.37
CA ASP A 83 28.24 7.22 -12.84
C ASP A 83 27.55 6.54 -11.66
N PHE A 84 28.33 6.06 -10.68
CA PHE A 84 27.79 5.46 -9.46
C PHE A 84 27.03 6.48 -8.58
N VAL A 85 27.56 7.71 -8.47
CA VAL A 85 26.86 8.80 -7.76
C VAL A 85 25.52 9.11 -8.43
N ARG A 86 25.49 9.19 -9.76
CA ARG A 86 24.24 9.41 -10.51
C ARG A 86 23.24 8.27 -10.33
N GLN A 87 23.70 7.02 -10.27
CA GLN A 87 22.84 5.87 -10.03
C GLN A 87 22.23 5.90 -8.62
N LEU A 88 23.03 6.24 -7.60
CA LEU A 88 22.54 6.40 -6.24
C LEU A 88 21.52 7.54 -6.13
N ASP A 89 21.81 8.71 -6.70
CA ASP A 89 20.87 9.85 -6.73
C ASP A 89 19.54 9.49 -7.42
N LYS A 90 19.59 8.68 -8.49
CA LYS A 90 18.37 8.15 -9.12
C LYS A 90 17.56 7.27 -8.17
N LEU A 91 18.21 6.34 -7.48
CA LEU A 91 17.55 5.45 -6.52
C LEU A 91 16.97 6.22 -5.33
N GLU A 92 17.71 7.19 -4.79
CA GLU A 92 17.23 8.07 -3.73
C GLU A 92 15.99 8.85 -4.16
N LYS A 93 16.00 9.45 -5.37
CA LYS A 93 14.83 10.13 -5.91
C LYS A 93 13.62 9.20 -6.06
N GLN A 94 13.83 7.96 -6.48
CA GLN A 94 12.76 6.97 -6.56
C GLN A 94 12.21 6.62 -5.19
N ALA A 95 13.07 6.39 -4.21
CA ALA A 95 12.68 6.10 -2.83
C ALA A 95 11.90 7.27 -2.20
N GLN A 96 12.37 8.51 -2.39
CA GLN A 96 11.67 9.71 -1.94
C GLN A 96 10.29 9.85 -2.57
N ARG A 97 10.15 9.58 -3.88
CA ARG A 97 8.84 9.58 -4.55
C ARG A 97 7.89 8.55 -3.95
N MET A 98 8.39 7.36 -3.56
CA MET A 98 7.57 6.34 -2.90
C MET A 98 7.09 6.79 -1.53
N VAL A 99 7.96 7.41 -0.74
CA VAL A 99 7.62 7.98 0.58
C VAL A 99 6.57 9.08 0.44
N GLU A 100 6.77 10.00 -0.50
CA GLU A 100 5.84 11.09 -0.74
C GLU A 100 4.47 10.60 -1.21
N ALA A 101 4.44 9.65 -2.15
CA ALA A 101 3.20 9.01 -2.56
C ALA A 101 2.47 8.32 -1.38
N HIS A 102 3.22 7.74 -0.44
CA HIS A 102 2.64 7.16 0.76
C HIS A 102 2.05 8.22 1.70
N ARG A 103 2.76 9.34 1.94
CA ARG A 103 2.26 10.47 2.73
C ARG A 103 0.97 11.05 2.14
N GLN A 104 0.93 11.23 0.82
CA GLN A 104 -0.26 11.72 0.12
C GLN A 104 -1.43 10.74 0.24
N ALA A 105 -1.17 9.44 0.08
CA ALA A 105 -2.20 8.42 0.23
C ALA A 105 -2.74 8.35 1.67
N ASP A 106 -1.91 8.59 2.68
CA ASP A 106 -2.34 8.67 4.07
C ASP A 106 -3.22 9.90 4.32
N ALA A 107 -2.83 11.07 3.82
CA ALA A 107 -3.62 12.29 3.93
C ALA A 107 -5.00 12.17 3.24
N GLN A 108 -5.04 11.61 2.02
CA GLN A 108 -6.29 11.41 1.28
C GLN A 108 -7.20 10.36 1.91
N SER A 109 -6.63 9.35 2.59
CA SER A 109 -7.42 8.31 3.21
C SER A 109 -8.30 8.85 4.35
N ASP A 110 -7.90 9.94 5.01
CA ASP A 110 -8.70 10.55 6.07
C ASP A 110 -10.01 11.15 5.55
N ASP A 111 -9.98 11.74 4.35
CA ASP A 111 -11.18 12.21 3.66
C ASP A 111 -12.10 11.07 3.23
N GLN A 112 -11.53 9.96 2.77
CA GLN A 112 -12.33 8.78 2.41
C GLN A 112 -12.99 8.14 3.63
N ALA A 113 -12.26 8.00 4.73
CA ALA A 113 -12.81 7.49 5.99
C ALA A 113 -13.92 8.40 6.54
N ARG A 114 -13.76 9.74 6.44
CA ARG A 114 -14.81 10.70 6.80
C ARG A 114 -16.05 10.58 5.90
N ARG A 115 -15.88 10.33 4.60
CA ARG A 115 -17.00 10.10 3.66
C ARG A 115 -17.72 8.81 3.96
N ASP A 116 -17.00 7.74 4.26
CA ASP A 116 -17.56 6.43 4.59
C ASP A 116 -18.32 6.48 5.92
N ALA A 117 -17.80 7.18 6.93
CA ALA A 117 -18.50 7.43 8.19
C ALA A 117 -19.83 8.18 7.99
N ARG A 118 -19.83 9.26 7.18
CA ARG A 118 -21.07 10.00 6.85
C ARG A 118 -22.06 9.12 6.09
N LYS A 119 -21.58 8.21 5.25
CA LYS A 119 -22.44 7.28 4.50
C LYS A 119 -23.05 6.24 5.43
N LEU A 120 -22.28 5.71 6.38
CA LEU A 120 -22.77 4.78 7.39
C LEU A 120 -23.86 5.43 8.26
N GLU A 121 -23.60 6.63 8.77
CA GLU A 121 -24.57 7.41 9.57
C GLU A 121 -25.88 7.63 8.80
N ARG A 122 -25.80 7.94 7.49
CA ARG A 122 -26.98 8.10 6.64
C ARG A 122 -27.78 6.79 6.48
N ILE A 123 -27.10 5.66 6.32
CA ILE A 123 -27.74 4.35 6.20
C ILE A 123 -28.43 3.98 7.52
N GLU A 124 -27.78 4.25 8.66
CA GLU A 124 -28.37 4.01 9.98
C GLU A 124 -29.62 4.85 10.21
N GLN A 125 -29.59 6.14 9.88
CA GLN A 125 -30.76 7.01 9.95
C GLN A 125 -31.91 6.52 9.04
N GLN A 126 -31.60 6.06 7.83
CA GLN A 126 -32.61 5.48 6.94
C GLN A 126 -33.20 4.18 7.49
N ALA A 127 -32.36 3.33 8.10
CA ALA A 127 -32.81 2.11 8.74
C ALA A 127 -33.72 2.39 9.95
N GLU A 128 -33.39 3.40 10.77
CA GLU A 128 -34.25 3.85 11.87
C GLU A 128 -35.59 4.41 11.37
N GLN A 129 -35.58 5.24 10.32
CA GLN A 129 -36.81 5.76 9.72
C GLN A 129 -37.67 4.63 9.17
N MET A 130 -37.07 3.65 8.51
CA MET A 130 -37.79 2.47 8.01
C MET A 130 -38.37 1.65 9.16
N ARG A 131 -37.60 1.41 10.24
CA ARG A 131 -38.09 0.70 11.43
C ARG A 131 -39.26 1.43 12.09
N ARG A 132 -39.18 2.75 12.23
CA ARG A 132 -40.29 3.58 12.75
C ARG A 132 -41.52 3.50 11.84
N TRP A 133 -41.32 3.63 10.53
CA TRP A 133 -42.41 3.53 9.56
C TRP A 133 -43.12 2.17 9.61
N LEU A 134 -42.36 1.07 9.74
CA LEU A 134 -42.90 -0.29 9.90
C LEU A 134 -43.64 -0.47 11.23
N GLN A 135 -43.23 0.20 12.31
CA GLN A 135 -43.98 0.22 13.57
C GLN A 135 -45.30 0.99 13.44
N ASP A 136 -45.28 2.13 12.75
CA ASP A 136 -46.47 2.98 12.56
C ASP A 136 -47.46 2.37 11.55
N HIS A 137 -46.98 1.51 10.63
CA HIS A 137 -47.77 0.86 9.59
C HIS A 137 -47.67 -0.68 9.69
N PRO A 138 -48.29 -1.29 10.71
CA PRO A 138 -48.19 -2.73 10.98
C PRO A 138 -49.00 -3.61 10.01
N LYS A 139 -49.76 -3.01 9.09
CA LYS A 139 -50.56 -3.72 8.08
C LYS A 139 -50.08 -3.33 6.70
N ASP A 140 -49.96 -4.32 5.82
CA ASP A 140 -49.63 -4.11 4.42
C ASP A 140 -50.59 -3.12 3.76
N LYS A 141 -50.04 -2.26 2.90
CA LYS A 141 -50.84 -1.27 2.19
C LYS A 141 -51.81 -2.01 1.25
N PRO A 142 -53.13 -1.83 1.39
CA PRO A 142 -54.07 -2.48 0.47
C PRO A 142 -53.89 -1.88 -0.93
N GLY A 143 -53.63 -2.73 -1.92
CA GLY A 143 -53.67 -2.32 -3.32
C GLY A 143 -55.08 -1.93 -3.73
N ALA A 144 -55.23 -1.20 -4.84
CA ALA A 144 -56.51 -0.67 -5.33
C ALA A 144 -57.64 -1.71 -5.55
N LYS A 145 -57.34 -3.01 -5.48
CA LYS A 145 -58.30 -4.13 -5.57
C LYS A 145 -58.40 -4.98 -4.28
N GLY A 146 -57.91 -4.49 -3.14
CA GLY A 146 -58.02 -5.19 -1.85
C GLY A 146 -57.09 -6.39 -1.64
N ARG A 147 -56.20 -6.69 -2.60
CA ARG A 147 -55.04 -7.58 -2.35
C ARG A 147 -53.89 -6.75 -1.79
N THR A 148 -53.27 -7.26 -0.74
CA THR A 148 -51.99 -6.77 -0.23
C THR A 148 -50.94 -6.89 -1.33
N VAL A 149 -50.19 -5.81 -1.56
CA VAL A 149 -49.12 -5.73 -2.57
C VAL A 149 -47.79 -5.74 -1.85
#